data_AF-A0A946CI09-F1
#
_entry.id   AF-A0A946CI09-F1
#
_cell.length_a   1.000
_cell.length_b   1.000
_cell.length_c   1.000
_cell.angle_alpha   90.00
_cell.angle_beta   90.00
_cell.angle_gamma   90.00
#
_symmetry.space_group_name_H-M   'P 1'
#
loop_
_entity.id
_entity.type
_entity.pdbx_description
1 polymer ?
#
loop_
_entity_poly.entity_id
_entity_poly.type
_entity_poly.pdbx_seq_one_letter_code
_entity_poly.pdbx_strand_id
1 'polypeptide(L)'
;MTDETAPEAANDSPAGVTPTQAVADLTRSPAWSENFSGVNGREAQKQAVEQKSAILRPADTPRDVPEALADGLQNPVTQPFAEARMPAETAAEYKFDRWDGVESIEEAQAMTTIAQEAAHAIGAAPQFAKATVSHVQERLSRVADGSRVSDNVDAFDAALTKAFGERTDATVAAAEAALNAMPKEGRKWVQSALNNLDPESASWFVGRLASATRARLVRAKLVP
;
A
#
# COMPACT_ATOMS: atom_id res chain seq x y z
N MET A 1 47.28 -28.32 10.80
CA MET A 1 46.82 -28.52 9.41
C MET A 1 45.33 -28.25 9.42
N THR A 2 45.01 -26.97 9.32
CA THR A 2 44.31 -26.26 8.22
C THR A 2 42.93 -25.86 8.70
N ASP A 3 42.91 -24.68 9.35
CA ASP A 3 41.80 -23.73 9.41
C ASP A 3 41.30 -23.46 7.98
N GLU A 4 40.00 -23.62 7.75
CA GLU A 4 39.32 -23.16 6.54
C GLU A 4 38.16 -22.26 6.99
N THR A 5 38.44 -20.97 7.13
CA THR A 5 37.44 -19.93 7.35
C THR A 5 37.40 -19.08 6.09
N ALA A 6 36.31 -19.21 5.33
CA ALA A 6 36.02 -18.40 4.15
C ALA A 6 35.91 -16.90 4.54
N PRO A 7 36.42 -15.96 3.73
CA PRO A 7 36.23 -14.55 4.01
C PRO A 7 34.80 -14.13 3.67
N GLU A 8 34.06 -13.77 4.73
CA GLU A 8 32.80 -13.04 4.69
C GLU A 8 33.04 -11.69 3.98
N ALA A 9 32.44 -11.53 2.80
CA ALA A 9 32.55 -10.29 2.04
C ALA A 9 31.70 -9.20 2.72
N ALA A 10 32.35 -8.39 3.54
CA ALA A 10 31.80 -7.15 4.06
C ALA A 10 31.39 -6.25 2.89
N ASN A 11 30.10 -5.94 2.80
CA ASN A 11 29.52 -5.03 1.83
C ASN A 11 29.80 -3.58 2.28
N ASP A 12 31.05 -3.15 2.16
CA ASP A 12 31.46 -1.78 2.43
C ASP A 12 31.36 -0.97 1.13
N SER A 13 30.15 -0.43 0.87
CA SER A 13 29.98 0.54 -0.21
C SER A 13 30.52 1.89 0.26
N PRO A 14 31.54 2.47 -0.40
CA PRO A 14 32.10 3.76 0.01
C PRO A 14 31.02 4.85 -0.08
N ALA A 15 30.96 5.69 0.95
CA ALA A 15 30.03 6.80 1.06
C ALA A 15 30.12 7.71 -0.18
N GLY A 16 29.02 7.83 -0.94
CA GLY A 16 28.84 8.87 -1.96
C GLY A 16 28.41 8.42 -3.36
N VAL A 17 28.34 7.13 -3.67
CA VAL A 17 27.89 6.67 -5.01
C VAL A 17 26.37 6.46 -5.01
N THR A 18 25.64 7.22 -5.83
CA THR A 18 24.19 7.00 -5.99
C THR A 18 23.93 5.65 -6.68
N PRO A 19 22.79 4.97 -6.43
CA PRO A 19 22.44 3.73 -7.12
C PRO A 19 22.50 3.85 -8.65
N THR A 20 22.16 5.03 -9.19
CA THR A 20 22.27 5.34 -10.62
C THR A 20 23.72 5.33 -11.11
N GLN A 21 24.65 5.91 -10.35
CA GLN A 21 26.08 5.88 -10.68
C GLN A 21 26.66 4.48 -10.52
N ALA A 22 26.28 3.75 -9.46
CA ALA A 22 26.72 2.37 -9.25
C ALA A 22 26.26 1.43 -10.37
N VAL A 23 25.02 1.59 -10.89
CA VAL A 23 24.57 0.87 -12.08
C VAL A 23 25.35 1.30 -13.31
N ALA A 24 25.61 2.59 -13.51
CA ALA A 24 26.37 3.08 -14.66
C ALA A 24 27.80 2.50 -14.68
N ASP A 25 28.47 2.45 -13.53
CA ASP A 25 29.80 1.86 -13.41
C ASP A 25 29.78 0.33 -13.60
N LEU A 26 28.76 -0.35 -13.07
CA LEU A 26 28.55 -1.79 -13.31
C LEU A 26 28.37 -2.09 -14.81
N THR A 27 27.57 -1.28 -15.51
CA THR A 27 27.34 -1.44 -16.96
C THR A 27 28.56 -1.12 -17.83
N ARG A 28 29.56 -0.41 -17.29
CA ARG A 28 30.83 -0.14 -17.98
C ARG A 28 31.84 -1.28 -17.81
N SER A 29 31.60 -2.23 -16.91
CA SER A 29 32.45 -3.41 -16.73
C SER A 29 32.25 -4.41 -17.88
N PRO A 30 33.28 -4.67 -18.71
CA PRO A 30 33.15 -5.60 -19.83
C PRO A 30 32.75 -7.01 -19.40
N ALA A 31 33.32 -7.49 -18.28
CA ALA A 31 33.01 -8.79 -17.72
C ALA A 31 31.55 -8.91 -17.28
N TRP A 32 30.99 -7.84 -16.70
CA TRP A 32 29.57 -7.82 -16.33
C TRP A 32 28.68 -7.78 -17.58
N SER A 33 29.00 -6.97 -18.59
CA SER A 33 28.22 -6.88 -19.82
C SER A 33 28.19 -8.21 -20.59
N GLU A 34 29.30 -8.95 -20.62
CA GLU A 34 29.38 -10.30 -21.19
C GLU A 34 28.53 -11.31 -20.40
N ASN A 35 28.57 -11.25 -19.06
CA ASN A 35 27.71 -12.08 -18.21
C ASN A 35 26.23 -11.74 -18.40
N PHE A 36 25.86 -10.46 -18.43
CA PHE A 36 24.49 -9.98 -18.56
C PHE A 36 23.87 -10.27 -19.94
N SER A 37 24.67 -10.14 -21.01
CA SER A 37 24.26 -10.49 -22.38
C SER A 37 24.12 -12.01 -22.61
N GLY A 38 24.59 -12.83 -21.66
CA GLY A 38 24.49 -14.29 -21.73
C GLY A 38 25.63 -14.97 -22.48
N VAL A 39 26.69 -14.23 -22.85
CA VAL A 39 27.88 -14.78 -23.53
C VAL A 39 28.54 -15.87 -22.69
N ASN A 40 28.58 -15.69 -21.37
CA ASN A 40 29.17 -16.64 -20.42
C ASN A 40 28.17 -17.67 -19.85
N GLY A 41 27.00 -17.82 -20.48
CA GLY A 41 25.98 -18.79 -20.11
C GLY A 41 24.96 -18.31 -19.07
N ARG A 42 23.95 -19.15 -18.83
CA ARG A 42 22.74 -18.79 -18.06
C ARG A 42 23.01 -18.51 -16.58
N GLU A 43 23.95 -19.22 -15.96
CA GLU A 43 24.26 -19.02 -14.54
C GLU A 43 25.00 -17.69 -14.32
N ALA A 44 25.93 -17.33 -15.20
CA ALA A 44 26.59 -16.03 -15.18
C ALA A 44 25.59 -14.88 -15.42
N GLN A 45 24.60 -15.10 -16.30
CA GLN A 45 23.53 -14.14 -16.53
C GLN A 45 22.65 -13.91 -15.30
N LYS A 46 22.26 -14.99 -14.58
CA LYS A 46 21.50 -14.87 -13.34
C LYS A 46 22.25 -14.05 -12.30
N GLN A 47 23.55 -14.32 -12.11
CA GLN A 47 24.39 -13.58 -11.17
C GLN A 47 24.52 -12.10 -11.56
N ALA A 48 24.67 -11.80 -12.86
CA ALA A 48 24.75 -10.42 -13.35
C ALA A 48 23.43 -9.65 -13.14
N VAL A 49 22.28 -10.31 -13.32
CA VAL A 49 20.96 -9.75 -13.01
C VAL A 49 20.83 -9.51 -11.51
N GLU A 50 21.23 -10.47 -10.67
CA GLU A 50 21.17 -10.35 -9.21
C GLU A 50 22.05 -9.20 -8.69
N GLN A 51 23.25 -9.02 -9.24
CA GLN A 51 24.13 -7.90 -8.90
C GLN A 51 23.49 -6.55 -9.23
N LYS A 52 22.89 -6.40 -10.42
CA LYS A 52 22.18 -5.17 -10.79
C LYS A 52 20.94 -4.95 -9.92
N SER A 53 20.19 -6.02 -9.63
CA SER A 53 19.04 -5.98 -8.74
C SER A 53 19.41 -5.65 -7.30
N ALA A 54 20.59 -6.08 -6.82
CA ALA A 54 21.07 -5.75 -5.48
C ALA A 54 21.41 -4.26 -5.34
N ILE A 55 22.01 -3.63 -6.36
CA ILE A 55 22.28 -2.19 -6.37
C ILE A 55 20.99 -1.37 -6.37
N LEU A 56 19.96 -1.84 -7.10
CA LEU A 56 18.67 -1.17 -7.20
C LEU A 56 17.70 -1.55 -6.07
N ARG A 57 18.06 -2.56 -5.26
CA ARG A 57 17.25 -2.95 -4.12
C ARG A 57 17.27 -1.78 -3.14
N PRO A 58 16.10 -1.22 -2.78
CA PRO A 58 16.07 -0.22 -1.71
C PRO A 58 16.68 -0.86 -0.47
N ALA A 59 17.67 -0.20 0.13
CA ALA A 59 18.24 -0.67 1.38
C ALA A 59 17.12 -0.85 2.41
N ASP A 60 17.08 -2.01 3.07
CA ASP A 60 16.15 -2.29 4.18
C ASP A 60 16.48 -1.50 5.45
N THR A 61 17.43 -0.57 5.39
CA THR A 61 17.60 0.45 6.42
C THR A 61 16.31 1.29 6.52
N PRO A 62 15.68 1.33 7.71
CA PRO A 62 14.68 2.36 8.01
C PRO A 62 15.28 3.71 7.58
N ARG A 63 14.61 4.42 6.67
CA ARG A 63 15.05 5.78 6.35
C ARG A 63 14.77 6.60 7.59
N ASP A 64 15.81 7.11 8.22
CA ASP A 64 15.69 8.09 9.29
C ASP A 64 14.74 9.19 8.82
N VAL A 65 13.77 9.48 9.68
CA VAL A 65 12.81 10.56 9.44
C VAL A 65 13.63 11.84 9.33
N PRO A 66 13.56 12.60 8.21
CA PRO A 66 14.27 13.87 8.13
C PRO A 66 13.92 14.75 9.34
N GLU A 67 14.89 15.38 9.98
CA GLU A 67 14.68 16.18 11.20
C GLU A 67 13.54 17.20 11.05
N ALA A 68 13.40 17.81 9.87
CA ALA A 68 12.31 18.73 9.56
C ALA A 68 10.89 18.09 9.65
N LEU A 69 10.78 16.79 9.37
CA LEU A 69 9.54 16.02 9.57
C LEU A 69 9.35 15.64 11.03
N ALA A 70 10.42 15.35 11.78
CA ALA A 70 10.34 15.08 13.21
C ALA A 70 9.91 16.33 14.01
N ASP A 71 10.52 17.48 13.74
CA ASP A 71 10.13 18.79 14.29
C ASP A 71 8.70 19.16 13.89
N GLY A 72 8.32 18.91 12.64
CA GLY A 72 6.97 19.12 12.15
C GLY A 72 5.92 18.23 12.82
N LEU A 73 6.28 17.07 13.37
CA LEU A 73 5.37 16.20 14.11
C LEU A 73 5.22 16.63 15.59
N GLN A 74 6.23 17.29 16.17
CA GLN A 74 6.23 17.78 17.55
C GLN A 74 5.76 19.23 17.69
N ASN A 75 5.62 19.97 16.59
CA ASN A 75 5.14 21.35 16.62
C ASN A 75 3.65 21.40 17.01
N PRO A 76 3.25 22.19 18.02
CA PRO A 76 1.88 22.23 18.54
C PRO A 76 0.82 22.66 17.52
N VAL A 77 1.22 23.32 16.42
CA VAL A 77 0.30 23.71 15.32
C VAL A 77 -0.01 22.51 14.41
N THR A 78 0.97 21.67 14.14
CA THR A 78 0.90 20.56 13.18
C THR A 78 0.60 19.21 13.85
N GLN A 79 0.92 19.09 15.14
CA GLN A 79 0.64 17.94 15.99
C GLN A 79 -0.84 17.49 15.94
N PRO A 80 -1.87 18.35 16.11
CA PRO A 80 -3.26 17.91 16.04
C PRO A 80 -3.64 17.38 14.65
N PHE A 81 -3.01 17.87 13.58
CA PHE A 81 -3.22 17.34 12.23
C PHE A 81 -2.52 15.99 12.01
N ALA A 82 -1.36 15.79 12.64
CA ALA A 82 -0.66 14.51 12.64
C ALA A 82 -1.43 13.46 13.46
N GLU A 83 -1.90 13.82 14.65
CA GLU A 83 -2.73 12.99 15.52
C GLU A 83 -4.05 12.60 14.84
N ALA A 84 -4.69 13.51 14.11
CA ALA A 84 -5.90 13.19 13.33
C ALA A 84 -5.65 12.17 12.18
N ARG A 85 -4.38 11.91 11.84
CA ARG A 85 -3.99 10.87 10.87
C ARG A 85 -3.49 9.60 11.53
N MET A 86 -3.46 9.55 12.86
CA MET A 86 -3.14 8.32 13.57
C MET A 86 -4.33 7.37 13.51
N PRO A 87 -4.08 6.07 13.29
CA PRO A 87 -5.07 5.02 13.55
C PRO A 87 -5.49 5.06 15.01
N ALA A 88 -6.75 4.70 15.28
CA ALA A 88 -7.18 4.51 16.66
C ALA A 88 -6.42 3.36 17.33
N GLU A 89 -6.31 3.41 18.65
CA GLU A 89 -5.71 2.34 19.43
C GLU A 89 -6.60 1.09 19.38
N THR A 90 -7.91 1.31 19.40
CA THR A 90 -8.92 0.25 19.41
C THR A 90 -9.97 0.43 18.31
N ALA A 91 -10.60 -0.67 17.89
CA ALA A 91 -11.67 -0.64 16.90
C ALA A 91 -12.92 0.14 17.38
N ALA A 92 -13.17 0.21 18.69
CA ALA A 92 -14.35 0.88 19.24
C ALA A 92 -14.35 2.42 19.06
N GLU A 93 -13.18 3.01 18.81
CA GLU A 93 -13.03 4.46 18.60
C GLU A 93 -13.52 4.93 17.23
N TYR A 94 -13.69 4.01 16.27
CA TYR A 94 -14.27 4.35 14.97
C TYR A 94 -15.78 4.55 15.11
N LYS A 95 -16.25 5.72 14.68
CA LYS A 95 -17.68 6.08 14.71
C LYS A 95 -18.21 6.26 13.30
N PHE A 96 -19.26 5.52 12.97
CA PHE A 96 -19.98 5.62 11.71
C PHE A 96 -21.40 6.12 12.00
N ASP A 97 -21.85 7.14 11.29
CA ASP A 97 -23.05 7.89 11.68
C ASP A 97 -24.35 7.17 11.32
N ARG A 98 -24.37 6.38 10.23
CA ARG A 98 -25.57 5.69 9.75
C ARG A 98 -25.22 4.54 8.81
N TRP A 99 -26.08 3.54 8.72
CA TRP A 99 -26.09 2.53 7.65
C TRP A 99 -27.40 2.65 6.89
N ASP A 100 -27.34 2.82 5.58
CA ASP A 100 -28.52 2.86 4.73
C ASP A 100 -28.84 1.45 4.21
N GLY A 101 -30.14 1.13 4.09
CA GLY A 101 -30.60 -0.15 3.55
C GLY A 101 -30.52 -1.36 4.49
N VAL A 102 -30.23 -1.14 5.78
CA VAL A 102 -30.31 -2.18 6.82
C VAL A 102 -31.74 -2.36 7.32
N GLU A 103 -32.14 -3.61 7.56
CA GLU A 103 -33.50 -4.00 7.92
C GLU A 103 -33.76 -3.93 9.44
N SER A 104 -32.69 -3.88 10.25
CA SER A 104 -32.78 -3.80 11.71
C SER A 104 -31.65 -3.03 12.40
N ILE A 105 -31.85 -2.72 13.69
CA ILE A 105 -30.83 -2.10 14.55
C ILE A 105 -29.67 -3.06 14.78
N GLU A 106 -29.96 -4.35 14.96
CA GLU A 106 -28.96 -5.40 15.15
C GLU A 106 -28.05 -5.52 13.92
N GLU A 107 -28.61 -5.40 12.72
CA GLU A 107 -27.84 -5.40 11.48
C GLU A 107 -26.97 -4.14 11.37
N ALA A 108 -27.51 -2.97 11.70
CA ALA A 108 -26.74 -1.73 11.75
C ALA A 108 -25.56 -1.80 12.74
N GLN A 109 -25.76 -2.45 13.90
CA GLN A 109 -24.71 -2.69 14.89
C GLN A 109 -23.66 -3.66 14.38
N ALA A 110 -24.08 -4.78 13.77
CA ALA A 110 -23.17 -5.75 13.18
C ALA A 110 -22.30 -5.11 12.08
N MET A 111 -22.90 -4.31 11.20
CA MET A 111 -22.20 -3.57 10.15
C MET A 111 -21.22 -2.55 10.72
N THR A 112 -21.61 -1.88 11.80
CA THR A 112 -20.72 -0.96 12.53
C THR A 112 -19.50 -1.73 13.06
N THR A 113 -19.70 -2.85 13.75
CA THR A 113 -18.59 -3.67 14.26
C THR A 113 -17.67 -4.15 13.15
N ILE A 114 -18.23 -4.64 12.03
CA ILE A 114 -17.45 -5.09 10.86
C ILE A 114 -16.58 -3.94 10.33
N ALA A 115 -17.15 -2.74 10.17
CA ALA A 115 -16.41 -1.59 9.66
C ALA A 115 -15.35 -1.08 10.64
N GLN A 116 -15.63 -1.12 11.94
CA GLN A 116 -14.69 -0.78 13.01
C GLN A 116 -13.47 -1.70 12.97
N GLU A 117 -13.69 -3.01 12.95
CA GLU A 117 -12.61 -4.00 12.91
C GLU A 117 -11.81 -3.93 11.60
N ALA A 118 -12.49 -3.74 10.47
CA ALA A 118 -11.82 -3.60 9.18
C ALA A 118 -10.93 -2.34 9.12
N ALA A 119 -11.46 -1.20 9.58
CA ALA A 119 -10.72 0.07 9.59
C ALA A 119 -9.51 0.04 10.52
N HIS A 120 -9.67 -0.57 11.70
CA HIS A 120 -8.59 -0.78 12.65
C HIS A 120 -7.51 -1.70 12.08
N ALA A 121 -7.91 -2.83 11.49
CA ALA A 121 -6.99 -3.84 10.96
C ALA A 121 -6.11 -3.31 9.81
N ILE A 122 -6.64 -2.40 8.98
CA ILE A 122 -5.84 -1.74 7.93
C ILE A 122 -5.04 -0.53 8.44
N GLY A 123 -5.23 -0.14 9.70
CA GLY A 123 -4.60 1.04 10.29
C GLY A 123 -5.07 2.33 9.63
N ALA A 124 -6.34 2.45 9.28
CA ALA A 124 -6.88 3.70 8.76
C ALA A 124 -7.10 4.70 9.89
N ALA A 125 -6.84 5.99 9.66
CA ALA A 125 -7.23 7.03 10.62
C ALA A 125 -8.77 7.07 10.78
N PRO A 126 -9.32 7.30 11.99
CA PRO A 126 -10.77 7.28 12.22
C PRO A 126 -11.56 8.21 11.30
N GLN A 127 -11.07 9.44 11.10
CA GLN A 127 -11.72 10.40 10.19
C GLN A 127 -11.66 9.95 8.72
N PHE A 128 -10.54 9.32 8.33
CA PHE A 128 -10.38 8.77 6.99
C PHE A 128 -11.34 7.60 6.75
N ALA A 129 -11.45 6.67 7.72
CA ALA A 129 -12.36 5.54 7.65
C ALA A 129 -13.83 6.02 7.60
N LYS A 130 -14.21 6.93 8.50
CA LYS A 130 -15.54 7.54 8.55
C LYS A 130 -15.94 8.15 7.21
N ALA A 131 -15.11 9.06 6.68
CA ALA A 131 -15.38 9.70 5.38
C ALA A 131 -15.47 8.69 4.23
N THR A 132 -14.68 7.62 4.27
CA THR A 132 -14.71 6.57 3.24
C THR A 132 -16.01 5.78 3.29
N VAL A 133 -16.40 5.30 4.48
CA VAL A 133 -17.63 4.52 4.65
C VAL A 133 -18.85 5.36 4.30
N SER A 134 -18.93 6.62 4.76
CA SER A 134 -20.04 7.51 4.41
C SER A 134 -20.14 7.76 2.91
N HIS A 135 -19.02 7.95 2.22
CA HIS A 135 -19.03 8.12 0.75
C HIS A 135 -19.50 6.85 0.03
N VAL A 136 -19.01 5.68 0.46
CA VAL A 136 -19.41 4.40 -0.13
C VAL A 136 -20.91 4.16 0.05
N GLN A 137 -21.45 4.41 1.24
CA GLN A 137 -22.89 4.29 1.50
C GLN A 137 -23.71 5.24 0.63
N GLU A 138 -23.32 6.52 0.56
CA GLU A 138 -24.01 7.48 -0.29
C GLU A 138 -24.02 7.01 -1.75
N ARG A 139 -22.87 6.54 -2.26
CA ARG A 139 -22.77 6.09 -3.64
C ARG A 139 -23.60 4.85 -3.91
N LEU A 140 -23.57 3.86 -3.03
CA LEU A 140 -24.39 2.64 -3.14
C LEU A 140 -25.88 2.95 -3.25
N SER A 141 -26.37 4.00 -2.56
CA SER A 141 -27.78 4.42 -2.65
C SER A 141 -28.19 5.05 -4.00
N ARG A 142 -27.21 5.39 -4.85
CA ARG A 142 -27.40 6.14 -6.11
C ARG A 142 -26.98 5.38 -7.37
N VAL A 143 -26.45 4.16 -7.24
CA VAL A 143 -26.02 3.37 -8.41
C VAL A 143 -27.25 2.94 -9.20
N ALA A 144 -27.30 3.34 -10.47
CA ALA A 144 -28.37 2.91 -11.38
C ALA A 144 -28.26 1.42 -11.69
N ASP A 145 -29.40 0.76 -11.90
CA ASP A 145 -29.43 -0.65 -12.29
C ASP A 145 -28.66 -0.87 -13.60
N GLY A 146 -27.85 -1.92 -13.64
CA GLY A 146 -26.97 -2.24 -14.77
C GLY A 146 -25.71 -1.37 -14.89
N SER A 147 -25.47 -0.43 -13.96
CA SER A 147 -24.25 0.39 -13.91
C SER A 147 -23.22 -0.10 -12.90
N ARG A 148 -23.44 -1.28 -12.30
CA ARG A 148 -22.57 -1.86 -11.27
C ARG A 148 -21.30 -2.44 -11.88
N VAL A 149 -20.22 -2.52 -11.11
CA VAL A 149 -18.99 -3.20 -11.51
C VAL A 149 -19.26 -4.66 -11.87
N SER A 150 -20.13 -5.36 -11.14
CA SER A 150 -20.50 -6.76 -11.45
C SER A 150 -20.99 -6.95 -12.88
N ASP A 151 -21.61 -5.92 -13.44
CA ASP A 151 -22.23 -5.95 -14.77
C ASP A 151 -21.30 -5.32 -15.84
N ASN A 152 -20.24 -4.60 -15.42
CA ASN A 152 -19.38 -3.78 -16.27
C ASN A 152 -17.89 -3.87 -15.86
N VAL A 153 -17.35 -5.09 -15.81
CA VAL A 153 -15.96 -5.34 -15.36
C VAL A 153 -14.93 -4.59 -16.20
N ASP A 154 -15.07 -4.58 -17.53
CA ASP A 154 -14.14 -3.85 -18.41
C ASP A 154 -14.16 -2.34 -18.18
N ALA A 155 -15.32 -1.78 -17.82
CA ALA A 155 -15.46 -0.36 -17.49
C ALA A 155 -14.76 -0.03 -16.17
N PHE A 156 -14.69 -0.98 -15.24
CA PHE A 156 -13.94 -0.84 -14.00
C PHE A 156 -12.43 -0.82 -14.24
N ASP A 157 -11.90 -1.71 -15.09
CA ASP A 157 -10.48 -1.70 -15.47
C ASP A 157 -10.09 -0.41 -16.20
N ALA A 158 -10.98 0.07 -17.07
CA ALA A 158 -10.82 1.37 -17.73
C ALA A 158 -10.84 2.53 -16.72
N ALA A 159 -11.73 2.50 -15.73
CA ALA A 159 -11.80 3.51 -14.68
C ALA A 159 -10.53 3.53 -13.79
N LEU A 160 -10.01 2.35 -13.42
CA LEU A 160 -8.73 2.22 -12.71
C LEU A 160 -7.57 2.81 -13.52
N THR A 161 -7.47 2.44 -14.80
CA THR A 161 -6.42 2.94 -15.69
C THR A 161 -6.52 4.45 -15.90
N LYS A 162 -7.74 4.99 -16.07
CA LYS A 162 -7.99 6.42 -16.18
C LYS A 162 -7.60 7.17 -14.91
N ALA A 163 -7.88 6.61 -13.73
CA ALA A 163 -7.62 7.25 -12.45
C ALA A 163 -6.13 7.22 -12.05
N PHE A 164 -5.42 6.12 -12.35
CA PHE A 164 -4.08 5.88 -11.81
C PHE A 164 -2.98 5.79 -12.88
N GLY A 165 -3.32 5.65 -14.15
CA GLY A 165 -2.39 5.56 -15.27
C GLY A 165 -1.37 4.44 -15.05
N GLU A 166 -0.08 4.78 -15.14
CA GLU A 166 1.03 3.84 -14.91
C GLU A 166 1.10 3.27 -13.48
N ARG A 167 0.38 3.88 -12.52
CA ARG A 167 0.37 3.43 -11.11
C ARG A 167 -0.78 2.49 -10.78
N THR A 168 -1.53 2.03 -11.78
CA THR A 168 -2.70 1.16 -11.59
C THR A 168 -2.31 -0.11 -10.84
N ASP A 169 -1.34 -0.87 -11.33
CA ASP A 169 -0.90 -2.14 -10.72
C ASP A 169 -0.43 -1.95 -9.28
N ALA A 170 0.40 -0.92 -9.03
CA ALA A 170 0.88 -0.59 -7.68
C ALA A 170 -0.23 -0.11 -6.73
N THR A 171 -1.34 0.39 -7.27
CA THR A 171 -2.51 0.81 -6.49
C THR A 171 -3.41 -0.38 -6.19
N VAL A 172 -3.65 -1.25 -7.17
CA VAL A 172 -4.39 -2.51 -6.98
C VAL A 172 -3.66 -3.39 -5.96
N ALA A 173 -2.35 -3.60 -6.10
CA ALA A 173 -1.58 -4.41 -5.15
C ALA A 173 -1.62 -3.85 -3.71
N ALA A 174 -1.60 -2.52 -3.56
CA ALA A 174 -1.72 -1.88 -2.24
C ALA A 174 -3.13 -2.00 -1.65
N ALA A 175 -4.18 -1.97 -2.49
CA ALA A 175 -5.55 -2.21 -2.07
C ALA A 175 -5.79 -3.69 -1.70
N GLU A 176 -5.21 -4.63 -2.44
CA GLU A 176 -5.21 -6.06 -2.12
C GLU A 176 -4.52 -6.35 -0.79
N ALA A 177 -3.37 -5.69 -0.53
CA ALA A 177 -2.71 -5.78 0.76
C ALA A 177 -3.60 -5.22 1.89
N ALA A 178 -4.38 -4.16 1.64
CA ALA A 178 -5.37 -3.64 2.59
C ALA A 178 -6.43 -4.71 2.88
N LEU A 179 -7.01 -5.30 1.84
CA LEU A 179 -8.01 -6.36 1.96
C LEU A 179 -7.44 -7.54 2.76
N ASN A 180 -6.26 -8.02 2.43
CA ASN A 180 -5.64 -9.18 3.10
C ASN A 180 -5.35 -8.94 4.59
N ALA A 181 -5.20 -7.68 5.02
CA ALA A 181 -5.07 -7.33 6.42
C ALA A 181 -6.41 -7.33 7.18
N MET A 182 -7.55 -7.22 6.49
CA MET A 182 -8.86 -7.15 7.14
C MET A 182 -9.36 -8.52 7.63
N PRO A 183 -10.19 -8.54 8.69
CA PRO A 183 -10.98 -9.71 9.06
C PRO A 183 -11.87 -10.20 7.90
N LYS A 184 -12.27 -11.47 7.96
CA LYS A 184 -13.04 -12.13 6.90
C LYS A 184 -14.33 -11.37 6.54
N GLU A 185 -15.11 -10.95 7.53
CA GLU A 185 -16.37 -10.24 7.30
C GLU A 185 -16.14 -8.82 6.75
N GLY A 186 -15.09 -8.13 7.21
CA GLY A 186 -14.65 -6.86 6.64
C GLY A 186 -14.28 -6.97 5.17
N ARG A 187 -13.51 -8.00 4.80
CA ARG A 187 -13.16 -8.28 3.38
C ARG A 187 -14.40 -8.50 2.53
N LYS A 188 -15.32 -9.36 3.00
CA LYS A 188 -16.57 -9.64 2.27
C LYS A 188 -17.38 -8.37 2.07
N TRP A 189 -17.50 -7.52 3.09
CA TRP A 189 -18.21 -6.26 2.99
C TRP A 189 -17.58 -5.35 1.91
N VAL A 190 -16.26 -5.18 1.95
CA VAL A 190 -15.55 -4.35 0.93
C VAL A 190 -15.73 -4.92 -0.47
N GLN A 191 -15.61 -6.24 -0.65
CA GLN A 191 -15.81 -6.90 -1.94
C GLN A 191 -17.26 -6.73 -2.44
N SER A 192 -18.24 -6.88 -1.56
CA SER A 192 -19.65 -6.64 -1.88
C SER A 192 -19.88 -5.18 -2.29
N ALA A 193 -19.31 -4.22 -1.56
CA ALA A 193 -19.40 -2.81 -1.90
C ALA A 193 -18.77 -2.51 -3.26
N LEU A 194 -17.56 -3.02 -3.53
CA LEU A 194 -16.88 -2.83 -4.83
C LEU A 194 -17.70 -3.37 -6.00
N ASN A 195 -18.30 -4.55 -5.85
CA ASN A 195 -19.13 -5.15 -6.89
C ASN A 195 -20.42 -4.36 -7.17
N ASN A 196 -20.98 -3.70 -6.15
CA ASN A 196 -22.25 -2.99 -6.24
C ASN A 196 -22.10 -1.49 -6.51
N LEU A 197 -20.89 -0.93 -6.46
CA LEU A 197 -20.60 0.43 -6.86
C LEU A 197 -20.56 0.56 -8.39
N ASP A 198 -20.70 1.78 -8.89
CA ASP A 198 -20.34 2.10 -10.27
C ASP A 198 -18.81 2.06 -10.47
N PRO A 199 -18.30 1.81 -11.70
CA PRO A 199 -16.87 1.74 -11.99
C PRO A 199 -16.02 2.91 -11.46
N GLU A 200 -16.53 4.15 -11.54
CA GLU A 200 -15.77 5.32 -11.09
C GLU A 200 -15.69 5.36 -9.56
N SER A 201 -16.81 5.15 -8.88
CA SER A 201 -16.85 5.10 -7.41
C SER A 201 -16.05 3.92 -6.84
N ALA A 202 -16.10 2.76 -7.50
CA ALA A 202 -15.29 1.61 -7.12
C ALA A 202 -13.79 1.90 -7.29
N SER A 203 -13.38 2.53 -8.39
CA SER A 203 -11.97 2.88 -8.63
C SER A 203 -11.44 3.88 -7.57
N TRP A 204 -12.29 4.83 -7.17
CA TRP A 204 -12.00 5.74 -6.05
C TRP A 204 -11.82 4.97 -4.74
N PHE A 205 -12.69 4.00 -4.46
CA PHE A 205 -12.61 3.21 -3.23
C PHE A 205 -11.34 2.35 -3.18
N VAL A 206 -10.93 1.75 -4.30
CA VAL A 206 -9.62 1.08 -4.44
C VAL A 206 -8.47 2.03 -4.10
N GLY A 207 -8.49 3.26 -4.61
CA GLY A 207 -7.50 4.29 -4.28
C GLY A 207 -7.45 4.63 -2.79
N ARG A 208 -8.60 4.65 -2.11
CA ARG A 208 -8.68 4.88 -0.65
C ARG A 208 -8.07 3.74 0.14
N LEU A 209 -8.37 2.49 -0.24
CA LEU A 209 -7.76 1.30 0.38
C LEU A 209 -6.24 1.30 0.23
N ALA A 210 -5.75 1.55 -0.99
CA ALA A 210 -4.32 1.67 -1.26
C ALA A 210 -3.66 2.77 -0.43
N SER A 211 -4.34 3.91 -0.23
CA SER A 211 -3.84 5.02 0.57
C SER A 211 -3.70 4.66 2.06
N ALA A 212 -4.67 3.93 2.62
CA ALA A 212 -4.60 3.44 4.00
C ALA A 212 -3.40 2.50 4.20
N THR A 213 -3.19 1.55 3.29
CA THR A 213 -2.02 0.65 3.32
C THR A 213 -0.70 1.41 3.24
N ARG A 214 -0.58 2.37 2.32
CA ARG A 214 0.65 3.17 2.17
C ARG A 214 0.94 3.98 3.43
N ALA A 215 -0.08 4.59 4.04
CA ALA A 215 0.07 5.30 5.30
C ALA A 215 0.56 4.39 6.43
N ARG A 216 -0.01 3.18 6.54
CA ARG A 216 0.42 2.15 7.49
C ARG A 216 1.89 1.76 7.27
N LEU A 217 2.31 1.51 6.03
CA LEU A 217 3.68 1.12 5.71
C LEU A 217 4.69 2.24 5.98
N VAL A 218 4.32 3.50 5.71
CA VAL A 218 5.16 4.65 6.09
C VAL A 218 5.30 4.70 7.61
N ARG A 219 4.20 4.58 8.36
CA ARG A 219 4.24 4.60 9.83
C ARG A 219 5.09 3.49 10.44
N ALA A 220 5.02 2.27 9.92
CA ALA A 220 5.86 1.16 10.37
C ALA A 220 7.36 1.41 10.20
N LYS A 221 7.75 2.39 9.36
CA LYS A 221 9.14 2.84 9.21
C LYS A 221 9.51 4.01 10.12
N LEU A 222 8.52 4.74 10.67
CA LEU A 222 8.72 5.93 11.50
C LEU A 222 8.67 5.63 13.01
N VAL A 223 8.07 4.51 13.43
CA VAL A 223 7.94 4.09 14.83
C VAL A 223 8.59 2.71 14.97
N PRO A 224 9.80 2.59 15.55
CA PRO A 224 10.49 1.32 15.77
C PRO A 224 9.79 0.44 16.82
#